data_AF-A0A1I2ARK1-F1
#
_entry.id   AF-A0A1I2ARK1-F1
#
_cell.length_a   1.000
_cell.length_b   1.000
_cell.length_c   1.000
_cell.angle_alpha   90.00
_cell.angle_beta   90.00
_cell.angle_gamma   90.00
#
_symmetry.space_group_name_H-M   'P 1'
#
loop_
_entity.id
_entity.type
_entity.pdbx_description
1 polymer ?
#
loop_
_entity_poly.entity_id
_entity_poly.type
_entity_poly.pdbx_seq_one_letter_code
_entity_poly.pdbx_strand_id
1 'polypeptide(L)'
;MESDLEKALITHIEKFLLELGKGFMYVGSQQRVTLGNIHYYVDMVFYNKILKSYVLIELKTGKLMPEAVGQINLLLNTLYIFLIENN
;
A
#
# COMPACT_ATOMS: atom_id res chain seq x y z
N MET A 1 17.44 -1.03 3.31
CA MET A 1 16.38 -0.20 3.92
C MET A 1 15.02 -0.63 3.37
N GLU A 2 13.90 -0.20 3.95
CA GLU A 2 12.55 -0.51 3.42
C GLU A 2 12.40 -0.07 1.96
N SER A 3 12.99 1.07 1.59
CA SER A 3 13.07 1.57 0.22
C SER A 3 13.84 0.66 -0.75
N ASP A 4 14.82 -0.11 -0.28
CA ASP A 4 15.54 -1.07 -1.14
C ASP A 4 14.69 -2.31 -1.39
N LEU A 5 13.93 -2.76 -0.37
CA LEU A 5 12.98 -3.86 -0.51
C LEU A 5 11.86 -3.48 -1.48
N GLU A 6 11.30 -2.29 -1.33
CA GLU A 6 10.29 -1.74 -2.23
C GLU A 6 10.79 -1.70 -3.68
N LYS A 7 11.97 -1.12 -3.91
CA LYS A 7 12.60 -1.08 -5.25
C LYS A 7 12.79 -2.47 -5.82
N ALA A 8 13.21 -3.45 -5.02
CA ALA A 8 13.38 -4.82 -5.47
C ALA A 8 12.03 -5.46 -5.87
N LEU A 9 10.95 -5.21 -5.11
CA LEU A 9 9.60 -5.68 -5.43
C LEU A 9 9.05 -5.04 -6.69
N ILE A 10 9.24 -3.73 -6.87
CA ILE A 10 8.83 -2.99 -8.09
C ILE A 10 9.62 -3.48 -9.30
N THR A 11 10.93 -3.66 -9.16
CA THR A 11 11.79 -4.16 -10.25
C THR A 11 11.35 -5.55 -10.72
N HIS A 12 10.81 -6.37 -9.82
CA HIS A 12 10.34 -7.73 -10.12
C HIS A 12 8.81 -7.84 -10.00
N ILE A 13 8.07 -6.79 -10.36
CA ILE A 13 6.62 -6.70 -10.10
C ILE A 13 5.82 -7.82 -10.73
N GLU A 14 6.22 -8.31 -11.92
CA GLU A 14 5.55 -9.45 -12.58
C GLU A 14 5.66 -10.72 -11.74
N LYS A 15 6.86 -11.04 -11.25
CA LYS A 15 7.09 -12.18 -10.37
C LYS A 15 6.34 -12.01 -9.05
N PHE A 16 6.37 -10.82 -8.47
CA PHE A 16 5.66 -10.54 -7.23
C PHE A 16 4.14 -10.70 -7.38
N LEU A 17 3.56 -10.25 -8.51
CA LEU A 17 2.14 -10.45 -8.81
C LEU A 17 1.78 -11.94 -8.96
N LEU A 18 2.67 -12.76 -9.53
CA LEU A 18 2.47 -14.21 -9.60
C LEU A 18 2.47 -14.85 -8.21
N GLU A 19 3.36 -14.40 -7.31
CA GLU A 19 3.43 -14.87 -5.92
C GLU A 19 2.22 -14.44 -5.09
N LEU A 20 1.70 -13.22 -5.28
CA LEU A 20 0.47 -12.73 -4.64
C LEU A 20 -0.79 -13.51 -5.11
N GLY A 21 -0.75 -14.04 -6.33
CA GLY A 21 -1.80 -14.88 -6.88
C GLY A 21 -2.84 -14.11 -7.69
N LYS A 22 -3.92 -14.82 -8.03
CA LYS A 22 -4.89 -14.35 -9.02
C LYS A 22 -5.67 -13.12 -8.52
N GLY A 23 -5.78 -12.14 -9.40
CA GLY A 23 -6.69 -11.01 -9.23
C GLY A 23 -6.05 -9.74 -8.69
N PHE A 24 -4.79 -9.78 -8.27
CA PHE A 24 -4.02 -8.58 -7.95
C PHE A 24 -3.60 -7.82 -9.20
N MET A 25 -3.68 -6.50 -9.12
CA MET A 25 -3.29 -5.54 -10.14
C MET A 25 -2.47 -4.47 -9.44
N TYR A 26 -1.25 -4.22 -9.93
CA TYR A 26 -0.41 -3.16 -9.39
C TYR A 26 -0.98 -1.79 -9.77
N VAL A 27 -1.17 -0.92 -8.78
CA VAL A 27 -1.72 0.44 -8.97
C VAL A 27 -0.60 1.48 -8.91
N GLY A 28 0.31 1.35 -7.94
CA GLY A 28 1.40 2.30 -7.76
C GLY A 28 2.20 2.05 -6.49
N SER A 29 3.23 2.87 -6.30
CA SER A 29 4.11 2.88 -5.12
C SER A 29 4.32 4.31 -4.64
N GLN A 30 4.69 4.47 -3.37
CA GLN A 30 4.84 5.77 -2.71
C GLN A 30 3.63 6.71 -2.95
N GLN A 31 2.43 6.14 -2.94
CA GLN A 31 1.22 6.91 -3.24
C GLN A 31 0.96 7.91 -2.11
N ARG A 32 1.00 9.21 -2.44
CA ARG A 32 0.74 10.28 -1.47
C ARG A 32 -0.74 10.36 -1.16
N VAL A 33 -1.08 10.29 0.12
CA VAL A 33 -2.42 10.54 0.65
C VAL A 33 -2.35 11.75 1.58
N THR A 34 -3.26 12.72 1.41
CA THR A 34 -3.25 13.95 2.21
C THR A 34 -4.48 13.99 3.11
N LEU A 35 -4.28 14.19 4.41
CA LEU A 35 -5.35 14.43 5.39
C LEU A 35 -5.17 15.79 6.04
N GLY A 36 -6.06 16.73 5.73
CA GLY A 36 -5.86 18.12 6.10
C GLY A 36 -4.53 18.65 5.53
N ASN A 37 -3.57 18.95 6.41
CA ASN A 37 -2.24 19.45 6.03
C ASN A 37 -1.11 18.42 6.23
N ILE A 38 -1.44 17.15 6.49
CA ILE A 38 -0.45 16.10 6.71
C ILE A 38 -0.42 15.17 5.51
N HIS A 39 0.78 14.90 5.01
CA HIS A 39 1.02 13.96 3.92
C HIS A 39 1.50 12.62 4.46
N TYR A 40 0.85 11.56 4.00
CA TYR A 40 1.21 10.18 4.23
C TYR A 40 1.57 9.52 2.92
N TYR A 41 2.39 8.46 2.98
CA TYR A 41 2.80 7.69 1.82
C TYR A 41 2.53 6.23 2.09
N VAL A 42 1.91 5.55 1.13
CA VAL A 42 1.72 4.10 1.14
C VAL A 42 2.79 3.48 0.26
N ASP A 43 3.54 2.52 0.79
CA ASP A 43 4.64 1.90 0.05
C ASP A 43 4.17 1.28 -1.27
N MET A 44 3.14 0.43 -1.22
CA MET A 44 2.57 -0.15 -2.43
C MET A 44 1.04 -0.22 -2.37
N VAL A 45 0.41 0.10 -3.50
CA VAL A 45 -1.04 0.04 -3.69
C VAL A 45 -1.34 -1.00 -4.77
N PHE A 46 -2.25 -1.91 -4.44
CA PHE A 46 -2.79 -2.90 -5.36
C PHE A 46 -4.31 -2.78 -5.41
N TYR A 47 -4.90 -3.31 -6.47
CA TYR A 47 -6.33 -3.59 -6.55
C TYR A 47 -6.54 -5.09 -6.71
N ASN A 48 -7.45 -5.66 -5.91
CA ASN A 48 -7.86 -7.05 -6.08
C ASN A 48 -9.23 -7.10 -6.77
N LYS A 49 -9.28 -7.59 -8.00
CA LYS A 49 -10.52 -7.63 -8.80
C LYS A 49 -11.57 -8.62 -8.29
N ILE A 50 -11.16 -9.63 -7.54
CA ILE A 50 -12.06 -10.66 -7.00
C ILE A 50 -12.78 -10.09 -5.77
N LEU A 51 -12.02 -9.48 -4.87
CA LEU A 51 -12.54 -8.80 -3.67
C LEU A 51 -13.18 -7.45 -3.99
N LYS A 52 -12.88 -6.88 -5.17
CA LYS A 52 -13.26 -5.54 -5.61
C LYS A 52 -12.79 -4.44 -4.65
N SER A 53 -11.57 -4.58 -4.12
CA SER A 53 -11.03 -3.68 -3.11
C SER A 53 -9.58 -3.27 -3.41
N TYR A 54 -9.21 -2.08 -2.95
CA TYR A 54 -7.82 -1.68 -2.85
C TYR A 54 -7.15 -2.42 -1.70
N VAL A 55 -5.89 -2.81 -1.91
CA VAL A 55 -5.04 -3.49 -0.94
C VAL A 55 -3.79 -2.63 -0.76
N LEU A 56 -3.57 -2.18 0.47
CA LEU A 56 -2.40 -1.40 0.86
C LEU A 56 -1.38 -2.30 1.50
N ILE A 57 -0.14 -2.20 1.04
CA ILE A 57 0.98 -2.93 1.59
C ILE A 57 1.94 -1.91 2.18
N GLU A 58 2.16 -2.05 3.48
CA GLU A 58 3.22 -1.37 4.23
C GLU A 58 4.38 -2.35 4.38
N LEU A 59 5.56 -1.96 3.93
CA LEU A 59 6.76 -2.79 4.01
C LEU A 59 7.46 -2.55 5.34
N LYS A 60 7.93 -3.63 5.95
CA LYS A 60 8.76 -3.56 7.16
C LYS A 60 9.95 -4.50 7.01
N THR A 61 11.16 -4.00 7.24
CA THR A 61 12.38 -4.84 7.28
C THR A 61 12.71 -5.32 8.70
N GLY A 62 11.94 -4.88 9.70
CA GLY A 62 12.10 -5.24 11.11
C GLY A 62 10.84 -5.88 11.69
N LYS A 63 10.87 -6.17 13.01
CA LYS A 63 9.70 -6.70 13.72
C LYS A 63 8.53 -5.71 13.66
N LEU A 64 7.33 -6.24 13.46
CA LEU A 64 6.10 -5.48 13.62
C LEU A 64 5.93 -5.12 15.10
N MET A 65 6.02 -3.82 15.39
CA MET A 65 5.75 -3.27 16.72
C MET A 65 4.27 -2.86 16.81
N PRO A 66 3.63 -2.90 17.99
CA PRO A 66 2.22 -2.52 18.16
C PRO A 66 1.87 -1.14 17.56
N GLU A 67 2.80 -0.20 17.59
CA GLU A 67 2.67 1.16 17.04
C GLU A 67 2.46 1.14 15.51
N ALA A 68 2.96 0.12 14.81
CA ALA A 68 2.77 -0.04 13.37
C ALA A 68 1.30 -0.30 13.00
N VAL A 69 0.53 -0.95 13.89
CA VAL A 69 -0.90 -1.20 13.68
C VAL A 69 -1.69 0.12 13.68
N GLY A 70 -1.32 1.05 14.58
CA GLY A 70 -1.92 2.38 14.62
C GLY A 70 -1.67 3.17 13.34
N GLN A 71 -0.45 3.09 12.79
CA GLN A 71 -0.10 3.74 11.53
C GLN A 71 -0.87 3.15 10.34
N ILE A 72 -0.98 1.82 10.25
CA ILE A 72 -1.74 1.14 9.19
C ILE A 72 -3.22 1.54 9.24
N ASN A 73 -3.83 1.59 10.43
CA ASN A 73 -5.23 2.01 10.57
C ASN A 73 -5.44 3.47 10.13
N LEU A 74 -4.50 4.35 10.44
CA LEU A 74 -4.54 5.75 9.98
C LEU A 74 -4.43 5.84 8.46
N LEU A 75 -3.50 5.10 7.84
CA LEU A 75 -3.32 5.06 6.39
C LEU A 75 -4.58 4.53 5.69
N LEU A 76 -5.17 3.45 6.19
CA LEU A 76 -6.40 2.86 5.65
C LEU A 76 -7.56 3.87 5.69
N ASN A 77 -7.79 4.51 6.85
CA ASN A 77 -8.85 5.50 6.99
C ASN A 77 -8.63 6.71 6.08
N THR A 78 -7.39 7.18 5.98
CA THR A 78 -7.07 8.34 5.15
C THR A 78 -7.28 8.03 3.67
N LEU A 79 -6.81 6.87 3.20
CA LEU A 79 -7.02 6.50 1.80
C LEU A 79 -8.49 6.25 1.50
N TYR A 80 -9.23 5.62 2.42
CA TYR A 80 -10.67 5.43 2.25
C TYR A 80 -11.39 6.77 2.04
N ILE A 81 -11.08 7.78 2.85
CA ILE A 81 -11.60 9.15 2.67
C ILE A 81 -11.19 9.70 1.30
N PHE A 82 -9.90 9.62 0.94
CA PHE A 82 -9.41 10.10 -0.35
C PHE A 82 -10.14 9.45 -1.54
N LEU A 83 -10.37 8.14 -1.50
CA LEU A 83 -11.05 7.40 -2.58
C LEU A 83 -12.54 7.74 -2.69
N ILE A 84 -13.18 8.16 -1.59
CA ILE A 84 -14.57 8.66 -1.58
C ILE A 84 -14.63 10.08 -2.12
N GLU A 85 -13.67 10.95 -1.75
CA GLU A 85 -13.69 12.35 -2.19
C GLU A 85 -13.34 12.53 -3.67
N ASN A 86 -12.72 11.53 -4.29
CA ASN A 86 -12.23 11.59 -5.67
C ASN A 86 -12.94 10.61 -6.63
N ASN A 87 -14.08 10.03 -6.22
CA ASN A 87 -15.04 9.28 -7.06
C ASN A 87 -16.46 9.84 -6.87
#